data_AF-A0A6H2Y591-F1
#
_entry.id   AF-A0A6H2Y591-F1
#
_cell.length_a   1.000
_cell.length_b   1.000
_cell.length_c   1.000
_cell.angle_alpha   90.00
_cell.angle_beta   90.00
_cell.angle_gamma   90.00
#
_symmetry.space_group_name_H-M   'P 1'
#
loop_
_entity.id
_entity.type
_entity.pdbx_description
1 polymer ?
#
loop_
_entity_poly.entity_id
_entity_poly.type
_entity_poly.pdbx_seq_one_letter_code
_entity_poly.pdbx_strand_id
1 'polypeptide(L)'
;MTLTEKSGHLAWCALVALALARQDSGVLSPAQENLFLTRWLATALKQRRFSREVTQDIEWLLKQGRQMGVSAKLAGKLDYLWRACTGELSEQNDLFRLTYALETAKDMNWSYRLLSDHEWSGRYALALNAGVNGIYLSRASLDVAFDDSG
;
A
#
# COMPACT_ATOMS: atom_id res chain seq x y z
N MET A 1 -2.07 10.37 20.08
CA MET A 1 -1.64 9.79 18.81
C MET A 1 -2.26 10.54 17.65
N THR A 2 -1.46 10.91 16.66
CA THR A 2 -1.90 11.42 15.35
C THR A 2 -2.63 10.32 14.57
N LEU A 3 -3.33 10.66 13.48
CA LEU A 3 -3.96 9.65 12.61
C LEU A 3 -2.92 8.68 12.05
N THR A 4 -1.78 9.22 11.58
CA THR A 4 -0.64 8.45 11.08
C THR A 4 -0.15 7.43 12.11
N GLU A 5 0.05 7.85 13.36
CA GLU A 5 0.47 6.93 14.44
C GLU A 5 -0.57 5.85 14.72
N LYS A 6 -1.87 6.17 14.64
CA LYS A 6 -2.95 5.18 14.83
C LYS A 6 -2.99 4.16 13.70
N SER A 7 -2.84 4.59 12.45
CA SER A 7 -2.80 3.72 11.28
C SER A 7 -1.54 2.84 11.29
N GLY A 8 -0.40 3.39 11.70
CA GLY A 8 0.83 2.63 11.94
C GLY A 8 0.64 1.58 13.03
N HIS A 9 0.07 1.93 14.18
CA HIS A 9 -0.19 0.97 15.26
C HIS A 9 -1.11 -0.18 14.82
N LEU A 10 -2.17 0.11 14.05
CA LEU A 10 -3.03 -0.92 13.45
C LEU A 10 -2.21 -1.87 12.56
N ALA A 11 -1.40 -1.31 11.66
CA ALA A 11 -0.57 -2.07 10.74
C ALA A 11 0.41 -2.99 11.47
N TRP A 12 1.13 -2.44 12.45
CA TRP A 12 2.04 -3.19 13.30
C TRP A 12 1.35 -4.36 14.01
N CYS A 13 0.22 -4.11 14.69
CA CYS A 13 -0.52 -5.16 15.38
C CYS A 13 -0.95 -6.30 14.44
N ALA A 14 -1.39 -5.97 13.22
CA ALA A 14 -1.80 -6.95 12.23
C ALA A 14 -0.60 -7.79 11.72
N LEU A 15 0.54 -7.15 11.45
CA LEU A 15 1.77 -7.81 11.01
C LEU A 15 2.36 -8.72 12.10
N VAL A 16 2.38 -8.26 13.35
CA VAL A 16 2.80 -9.07 14.50
C VAL A 16 1.88 -10.28 14.67
N ALA A 17 0.56 -10.10 14.58
CA ALA A 17 -0.38 -11.22 14.66
C ALA A 17 -0.17 -12.24 13.54
N LEU A 18 0.13 -11.79 12.31
CA LEU A 18 0.46 -12.68 11.20
C LEU A 18 1.78 -13.42 11.44
N ALA A 19 2.80 -12.75 11.96
CA ALA A 19 4.08 -13.37 12.30
C ALA A 19 3.93 -14.46 13.37
N LEU A 20 3.12 -14.21 14.40
CA LEU A 20 2.79 -15.22 15.42
C LEU A 20 2.05 -16.42 14.80
N ALA A 21 1.09 -16.19 13.91
CA ALA A 21 0.40 -17.29 13.22
C ALA A 21 1.34 -18.14 12.35
N ARG A 22 2.34 -17.53 11.70
CA ARG A 22 3.39 -18.26 10.96
C ARG A 22 4.28 -19.10 11.87
N GLN A 23 4.51 -18.66 13.11
CA GLN A 23 5.27 -19.44 14.09
C GLN A 23 4.45 -20.67 14.57
N ASP A 24 3.16 -20.47 14.86
CA ASP A 24 2.30 -21.54 15.38
C ASP A 24 1.91 -22.58 14.33
N SER A 25 1.67 -22.15 13.09
CA SER A 25 1.13 -23.01 12.01
C SER A 25 2.15 -23.38 10.94
N GLY A 26 3.40 -22.91 11.06
CA GLY A 26 4.43 -23.04 10.04
C GLY A 26 4.24 -22.07 8.85
N VAL A 27 4.90 -22.37 7.72
CA VAL A 27 4.86 -21.50 6.53
C VAL A 27 3.43 -21.42 5.99
N LEU A 28 2.86 -20.21 6.01
CA LEU A 28 1.54 -19.92 5.45
C LEU A 28 1.67 -19.60 3.96
N SER A 29 0.82 -20.20 3.13
CA SER A 29 0.66 -19.76 1.74
C SER A 29 0.06 -18.35 1.68
N PRO A 30 0.28 -17.58 0.60
CA PRO A 30 -0.31 -16.25 0.44
C PRO A 30 -1.83 -16.20 0.64
N ALA A 31 -2.54 -17.27 0.27
CA ALA A 31 -3.97 -17.40 0.49
C ALA A 31 -4.34 -17.53 1.98
N GLN A 32 -3.57 -18.33 2.73
CA GLN A 32 -3.75 -18.49 4.17
C GLN A 32 -3.44 -17.19 4.92
N GLU A 33 -2.40 -16.47 4.54
CA GLU A 33 -2.08 -15.17 5.12
C GLU A 33 -3.20 -14.15 4.91
N ASN A 34 -3.72 -14.07 3.68
CA ASN A 34 -4.81 -13.16 3.37
C ASN A 34 -6.09 -13.52 4.13
N LEU A 35 -6.41 -14.81 4.23
CA LEU A 35 -7.55 -15.30 5.00
C LEU A 35 -7.39 -14.99 6.50
N PHE A 36 -6.20 -15.21 7.05
CA PHE A 36 -5.88 -14.89 8.44
C PHE A 36 -6.09 -13.40 8.71
N LEU A 37 -5.48 -12.52 7.91
CA LEU A 37 -5.59 -11.07 8.07
C LEU A 37 -7.03 -10.60 7.92
N THR A 38 -7.79 -11.14 6.97
CA THR A 38 -9.21 -10.81 6.79
C THR A 38 -10.02 -11.17 8.04
N ARG A 39 -9.77 -12.35 8.65
CA ARG A 39 -10.45 -12.76 9.90
C ARG A 39 -10.01 -11.93 11.10
N TRP A 40 -8.72 -11.62 11.17
CA TRP A 40 -8.14 -10.79 12.23
C TRP A 40 -8.73 -9.38 12.21
N LEU A 41 -8.79 -8.74 11.03
CA LEU A 41 -9.38 -7.41 10.85
C LEU A 41 -10.88 -7.41 11.21
N ALA A 42 -11.61 -8.46 10.83
CA ALA A 42 -13.03 -8.58 11.15
C ALA A 42 -13.25 -8.69 12.67
N THR A 43 -12.35 -9.41 13.35
CA THR A 43 -12.37 -9.56 14.80
C THR A 43 -11.99 -8.25 15.50
N ALA A 44 -10.94 -7.57 15.03
CA ALA A 44 -10.53 -6.28 15.54
C ALA A 44 -11.63 -5.21 15.43
N LEU A 45 -12.33 -5.17 14.29
CA LEU A 45 -13.47 -4.29 14.06
C LEU A 45 -14.65 -4.62 14.99
N LYS A 46 -15.03 -5.91 15.07
CA LYS A 46 -16.12 -6.37 15.95
C LYS A 46 -15.87 -6.03 17.41
N GLN A 47 -14.62 -6.18 17.85
CA GLN A 47 -14.21 -5.94 19.23
C GLN A 47 -13.84 -4.47 19.50
N ARG A 48 -13.89 -3.59 18.49
CA ARG A 48 -13.52 -2.16 18.59
C ARG A 48 -12.14 -1.97 19.22
N ARG A 49 -11.16 -2.78 18.83
CA ARG A 49 -9.80 -2.79 19.40
C ARG A 49 -8.98 -1.54 19.09
N PHE A 50 -9.39 -0.76 18.09
CA PHE A 50 -8.67 0.43 17.61
C PHE A 50 -9.55 1.69 17.70
N SER A 51 -8.91 2.86 17.61
CA SER A 51 -9.61 4.16 17.57
C SER A 51 -10.65 4.20 16.46
N ARG A 52 -11.73 4.94 16.67
CA ARG A 52 -12.77 5.15 15.65
C ARG A 52 -12.24 5.80 14.37
N GLU A 53 -11.14 6.54 14.47
CA GLU A 53 -10.49 7.20 13.33
C GLU A 53 -9.93 6.24 12.30
N VAL A 54 -9.51 5.02 12.69
CA VAL A 54 -8.99 4.00 11.76
C VAL A 54 -10.05 2.97 11.37
N THR A 55 -11.30 3.15 11.79
CA THR A 55 -12.40 2.23 11.45
C THR A 55 -12.59 2.14 9.94
N GLN A 56 -12.55 3.27 9.24
CA GLN A 56 -12.72 3.30 7.78
C GLN A 56 -11.58 2.55 7.07
N ASP A 57 -10.35 2.65 7.58
CA ASP A 57 -9.20 1.91 7.07
C ASP A 57 -9.39 0.40 7.22
N ILE A 58 -9.86 -0.05 8.39
CA ILE A 58 -10.14 -1.46 8.67
C ILE A 58 -11.26 -1.98 7.76
N GLU A 59 -12.34 -1.22 7.59
CA GLU A 59 -13.45 -1.57 6.70
C GLU A 59 -13.01 -1.66 5.24
N TRP A 60 -12.17 -0.72 4.79
CA TRP A 60 -11.60 -0.74 3.46
C TRP A 60 -10.70 -1.97 3.25
N LEU A 61 -9.76 -2.26 4.16
CA LEU A 61 -8.90 -3.44 4.11
C LEU A 61 -9.73 -4.74 4.10
N LEU A 62 -10.79 -4.82 4.89
CA LEU A 62 -11.71 -5.96 4.89
C LEU A 62 -12.42 -6.15 3.56
N LYS A 63 -12.92 -5.06 2.96
CA LYS A 63 -13.55 -5.10 1.65
C LYS A 63 -12.57 -5.62 0.61
N GLN A 64 -11.33 -5.12 0.61
CA GLN A 64 -10.27 -5.59 -0.27
C GLN A 64 -9.99 -7.09 -0.09
N GLY A 65 -9.77 -7.55 1.14
CA GLY A 65 -9.50 -8.94 1.46
C GLY A 65 -10.60 -9.90 0.99
N ARG A 66 -11.87 -9.49 1.15
CA ARG A 66 -13.05 -10.29 0.76
C ARG A 66 -13.28 -10.32 -0.75
N GLN A 67 -13.08 -9.19 -1.44
CA GLN A 67 -13.37 -9.09 -2.87
C GLN A 67 -12.25 -9.67 -3.74
N MET A 68 -10.99 -9.49 -3.34
CA MET A 68 -9.85 -9.83 -4.18
C MET A 68 -9.12 -11.10 -3.70
N GLY A 69 -9.45 -11.66 -2.54
CA GLY A 69 -8.78 -12.84 -1.99
C GLY A 69 -7.26 -12.62 -1.92
N VAL A 70 -6.47 -13.58 -2.41
CA VAL A 70 -5.00 -13.49 -2.44
C VAL A 70 -4.50 -12.22 -3.14
N SER A 71 -5.20 -11.80 -4.21
CA SER A 71 -4.87 -10.60 -4.99
C SER A 71 -5.07 -9.30 -4.21
N ALA A 72 -5.70 -9.35 -3.01
CA ALA A 72 -5.81 -8.19 -2.14
C ALA A 72 -4.46 -7.75 -1.57
N LYS A 73 -3.46 -8.65 -1.52
CA LYS A 73 -2.11 -8.42 -0.98
C LYS A 73 -2.12 -7.70 0.38
N LEU A 74 -2.99 -8.12 1.31
CA LEU A 74 -3.19 -7.43 2.58
C LEU A 74 -1.92 -7.28 3.41
N ALA A 75 -1.07 -8.31 3.45
CA ALA A 75 0.20 -8.24 4.18
C ALA A 75 1.11 -7.13 3.64
N GLY A 76 1.23 -6.99 2.32
CA GLY A 76 2.02 -5.92 1.69
C GLY A 76 1.42 -4.54 1.92
N LYS A 77 0.08 -4.40 1.87
CA LYS A 77 -0.61 -3.13 2.20
C LYS A 77 -0.34 -2.69 3.63
N LEU A 78 -0.34 -3.64 4.57
CA LEU A 78 -0.05 -3.37 5.98
C LEU A 78 1.44 -3.05 6.20
N ASP A 79 2.35 -3.75 5.53
CA ASP A 79 3.80 -3.45 5.59
C ASP A 79 4.10 -2.03 5.10
N TYR A 80 3.54 -1.64 3.96
CA TYR A 80 3.65 -0.28 3.45
C TYR A 80 3.11 0.75 4.45
N LEU A 81 1.89 0.53 4.95
CA LEU A 81 1.26 1.44 5.91
C LEU A 81 2.10 1.60 7.17
N TRP A 82 2.69 0.51 7.67
CA TRP A 82 3.59 0.55 8.82
C TRP A 82 4.82 1.41 8.54
N ARG A 83 5.57 1.13 7.47
CA ARG A 83 6.79 1.87 7.10
C ARG A 83 6.57 3.35 6.82
N ALA A 84 5.41 3.69 6.26
CA ALA A 84 4.99 5.08 6.05
C ALA A 84 4.67 5.81 7.35
N CYS A 85 4.25 5.08 8.39
CA CYS A 85 3.82 5.67 9.66
C CYS A 85 4.90 5.64 10.75
N THR A 86 5.94 4.81 10.63
CA THR A 86 7.06 4.74 11.60
C THR A 86 8.13 5.80 11.40
N GLY A 87 8.13 6.46 10.26
CA GLY A 87 9.20 7.37 9.87
C GLY A 87 10.39 6.68 9.18
N GLU A 88 10.40 5.34 9.06
CA GLU A 88 11.43 4.63 8.28
C GLU A 88 11.50 5.16 6.84
N LEU A 89 10.34 5.45 6.24
CA LEU A 89 10.30 6.07 4.90
C LEU A 89 10.69 7.56 4.92
N SER A 90 10.47 8.29 6.02
CA SER A 90 10.88 9.70 6.07
C SER A 90 12.39 9.89 6.24
N GLU A 91 13.12 8.84 6.65
CA GLU A 91 14.58 8.83 6.71
C GLU A 91 15.23 8.56 5.34
N GLN A 92 14.44 8.11 4.36
CA GLN A 92 14.91 7.88 2.99
C GLN A 92 14.80 9.16 2.14
N ASN A 93 15.61 9.24 1.08
CA ASN A 93 15.54 10.36 0.16
C ASN A 93 14.24 10.40 -0.66
N ASP A 94 13.94 11.54 -1.28
CA ASP A 94 12.64 11.76 -1.90
C ASP A 94 12.41 10.87 -3.12
N LEU A 95 13.46 10.60 -3.92
CA LEU A 95 13.37 9.68 -5.05
C LEU A 95 13.08 8.23 -4.61
N PHE A 96 13.69 7.76 -3.53
CA PHE A 96 13.41 6.45 -2.95
C PHE A 96 11.97 6.38 -2.47
N ARG A 97 11.51 7.39 -1.74
CA ARG A 97 10.13 7.46 -1.23
C ARG A 97 9.12 7.42 -2.37
N LEU A 98 9.37 8.18 -3.44
CA LEU A 98 8.56 8.16 -4.65
C LEU A 98 8.58 6.78 -5.31
N THR A 99 9.76 6.22 -5.54
CA THR A 99 9.93 4.89 -6.18
C THR A 99 9.21 3.81 -5.38
N TYR A 100 9.37 3.81 -4.06
CA TYR A 100 8.71 2.86 -3.17
C TYR A 100 7.18 2.98 -3.24
N ALA A 101 6.64 4.19 -3.28
CA ALA A 101 5.20 4.41 -3.46
C ALA A 101 4.69 3.90 -4.82
N LEU A 102 5.46 4.10 -5.90
CA LEU A 102 5.10 3.65 -7.25
C LEU A 102 5.15 2.13 -7.40
N GLU A 103 6.19 1.48 -6.87
CA GLU A 103 6.27 0.01 -6.85
C GLU A 103 5.14 -0.60 -6.01
N THR A 104 4.81 0.02 -4.86
CA THR A 104 3.66 -0.40 -4.05
C THR A 104 2.36 -0.26 -4.84
N ALA A 105 2.16 0.85 -5.57
CA ALA A 105 0.96 1.04 -6.38
C ALA A 105 0.84 -0.02 -7.49
N LYS A 106 1.94 -0.35 -8.18
CA LYS A 106 1.99 -1.45 -9.15
C LYS A 106 1.58 -2.77 -8.50
N ASP A 107 2.09 -3.04 -7.31
CA ASP A 107 1.73 -4.24 -6.57
C ASP A 107 0.24 -4.29 -6.25
N MET A 108 -0.41 -3.14 -6.04
CA MET A 108 -1.86 -3.02 -5.88
C MET A 108 -2.64 -3.03 -7.21
N ASN A 109 -2.01 -3.44 -8.32
CA ASN A 109 -2.55 -3.47 -9.68
C ASN A 109 -2.90 -2.10 -10.27
N TRP A 110 -2.24 -1.03 -9.83
CA TRP A 110 -2.33 0.26 -10.52
C TRP A 110 -1.43 0.26 -11.76
N SER A 111 -1.92 0.85 -12.83
CA SER A 111 -1.13 1.04 -14.06
C SER A 111 -0.15 2.19 -13.86
N TYR A 112 1.13 1.88 -13.69
CA TYR A 112 2.19 2.89 -13.67
C TYR A 112 2.88 2.99 -15.02
N ARG A 113 3.04 4.21 -15.56
CA ARG A 113 3.87 4.47 -16.75
C ARG A 113 4.64 5.78 -16.65
N LEU A 114 5.90 5.72 -17.11
CA LEU A 114 6.70 6.90 -17.45
C LEU A 114 6.45 7.26 -18.90
N LEU A 115 6.01 8.49 -19.11
CA LEU A 115 5.68 9.02 -20.42
C LEU A 115 6.83 9.90 -20.91
N SER A 116 7.18 9.75 -22.18
CA SER A 116 8.00 10.73 -22.90
C SER A 116 7.23 12.04 -23.09
N ASP A 117 7.91 13.13 -23.44
CA ASP A 117 7.26 14.44 -23.64
C ASP A 117 6.16 14.42 -24.70
N HIS A 118 6.34 13.60 -25.76
CA HIS A 118 5.35 13.40 -26.82
C HIS A 118 4.11 12.62 -26.35
N GLU A 119 4.27 11.67 -25.44
CA GLU A 119 3.17 10.90 -24.85
C GLU A 119 2.48 11.67 -23.72
N TRP A 120 3.20 12.57 -23.06
CA TRP A 120 2.69 13.43 -22.00
C TRP A 120 1.82 14.56 -22.55
N SER A 121 2.20 15.17 -23.67
CA SER A 121 1.49 16.32 -24.24
C SER A 121 1.62 16.43 -25.76
N GLY A 122 0.71 17.18 -26.38
CA GLY A 122 0.72 17.44 -27.82
C GLY A 122 -0.04 16.39 -28.64
N ARG A 123 0.33 16.25 -29.92
CA ARG A 123 -0.43 15.45 -30.90
C ARG A 123 -0.46 13.94 -30.58
N TYR A 124 0.56 13.43 -29.90
CA TYR A 124 0.70 12.02 -29.54
C TYR A 124 0.39 11.74 -28.06
N ALA A 125 -0.23 12.72 -27.37
CA ALA A 125 -0.58 12.57 -25.97
C ALA A 125 -1.48 11.34 -25.78
N LEU A 126 -1.14 10.51 -24.78
CA LEU A 126 -1.90 9.31 -24.50
C LEU A 126 -3.27 9.66 -23.94
N ALA A 127 -4.32 9.12 -24.55
CA ALA A 127 -5.66 9.15 -23.99
C ALA A 127 -5.73 8.21 -22.78
N LEU A 128 -5.75 8.77 -21.58
CA LEU A 128 -5.83 8.00 -20.34
C LEU A 128 -7.23 7.42 -20.15
N ASN A 129 -7.30 6.12 -19.82
CA ASN A 129 -8.56 5.47 -19.52
C ASN A 129 -8.97 5.79 -18.07
N ALA A 130 -10.04 6.57 -17.90
CA ALA A 130 -10.57 6.93 -16.57
C ALA A 130 -11.14 5.73 -15.78
N GLY A 131 -11.36 4.59 -16.44
CA GLY A 131 -11.83 3.35 -15.82
C GLY A 131 -10.73 2.51 -15.15
N VAL A 132 -9.46 2.90 -15.25
CA VAL A 132 -8.35 2.20 -14.57
C VAL A 132 -7.68 3.10 -13.55
N ASN A 133 -7.26 2.51 -12.43
CA ASN A 133 -6.38 3.20 -11.50
C ASN A 133 -4.99 3.28 -12.13
N GLY A 134 -4.52 4.49 -12.43
CA GLY A 134 -3.24 4.70 -13.09
C GLY A 134 -2.49 5.90 -12.56
N ILE A 135 -1.17 5.76 -12.51
CA ILE A 135 -0.22 6.83 -12.20
C ILE A 135 0.67 7.01 -13.42
N TYR A 136 0.67 8.21 -13.96
CA TYR A 136 1.45 8.58 -15.13
C TYR A 136 2.35 9.74 -14.75
N LEU A 137 3.64 9.63 -15.06
CA LEU A 137 4.63 10.67 -14.76
C LEU A 137 5.39 11.03 -16.03
N SER A 138 5.72 12.32 -16.20
CA SER A 138 6.65 12.77 -17.24
C SER A 138 8.07 12.36 -16.87
N ARG A 139 8.76 11.68 -17.79
CA ARG A 139 10.17 11.31 -17.60
C ARG A 139 11.04 12.55 -17.46
N ALA A 140 10.88 13.54 -18.36
CA ALA A 140 11.68 14.76 -18.31
C ALA A 140 11.49 15.53 -17.00
N SER A 141 10.27 15.54 -16.45
CA SER A 141 10.02 16.18 -15.16
C SER A 141 10.69 15.45 -13.99
N LEU A 142 10.78 14.11 -14.02
CA LEU A 142 11.51 13.36 -13.00
C LEU A 142 13.02 13.59 -13.09
N ASP A 143 13.58 13.56 -14.29
CA ASP A 143 15.02 13.76 -14.50
C ASP A 143 15.49 15.16 -14.06
N VAL A 144 14.58 16.15 -14.07
CA VAL A 144 14.86 17.51 -13.58
C VAL A 144 14.63 17.65 -12.07
N ALA A 145 13.66 16.91 -11.52
CA ALA A 145 13.23 17.07 -10.13
C ALA A 145 14.06 16.28 -9.12
N PHE A 146 14.75 15.21 -9.57
CA PHE A 146 15.52 14.31 -8.71
C PHE A 146 16.92 14.11 -9.27
N ASP A 147 17.91 13.99 -8.39
CA ASP A 147 19.29 13.66 -8.73
C ASP A 147 19.74 12.35 -8.05
N ASP A 148 21.02 11.99 -8.17
CA ASP A 148 21.56 10.76 -7.58
C ASP A 148 21.46 10.73 -6.03
N SER A 149 21.27 11.88 -5.39
CA SER A 149 21.08 12.00 -3.93
C SER A 149 19.60 11.98 -3.51
N GLY A 150 18.68 12.06 -4.46
CA GLY A 150 17.23 12.03 -4.26
C GLY A 150 16.62 13.39 -4.52
#